data_AF-A0A1I2B2M5-F1
#
_entry.id   AF-A0A1I2B2M5-F1
#
_cell.length_a   1.000
_cell.length_b   1.000
_cell.length_c   1.000
_cell.angle_alpha   90.00
_cell.angle_beta   90.00
_cell.angle_gamma   90.00
#
_symmetry.space_group_name_H-M   'P 1'
#
loop_
_entity.id
_entity.type
_entity.pdbx_description
1 polymer ?
#
loop_
_entity_poly.entity_id
_entity_poly.type
_entity_poly.pdbx_seq_one_letter_code
_entity_poly.pdbx_strand_id
1 'polypeptide(L)'
;MNFRKYLVPAGILLLVGLAWRSYGWQGVFAVGGGLMMWALLHFTRLMNVMNKAAQRPIGHVGSAVMLNARLREGVNLMHVVAMTRSLGQPQSPEGEDPEIFRWTDGTQSHVTCEFRRGRLARWELVRPAADDAAPQTPQQQAQPAAET
;
A
#
# COMPACT_ATOMS: atom_id res chain seq x y z
N MET A 1 16.86 -24.84 4.95
CA MET A 1 17.95 -24.15 4.23
C MET A 1 17.42 -23.65 2.89
N ASN A 2 17.72 -22.41 2.50
CA ASN A 2 17.11 -21.70 1.35
C ASN A 2 17.55 -22.25 -0.04
N PHE A 3 17.31 -23.53 -0.32
CA PHE A 3 17.64 -24.21 -1.58
C PHE A 3 17.11 -23.46 -2.82
N ARG A 4 15.94 -22.82 -2.69
CA ARG A 4 15.31 -22.04 -3.77
C ARG A 4 16.14 -20.83 -4.22
N LYS A 5 16.99 -20.25 -3.36
CA LYS A 5 17.89 -19.13 -3.70
C LYS A 5 19.04 -19.57 -4.63
N TYR A 6 19.46 -20.83 -4.52
CA TYR A 6 20.62 -21.36 -5.25
C TYR A 6 20.25 -22.08 -6.54
N LEU A 7 19.02 -22.61 -6.63
CA LEU A 7 18.52 -23.29 -7.84
C LEU A 7 18.52 -22.41 -9.09
N VAL A 8 18.13 -21.14 -8.95
CA VAL A 8 18.07 -20.18 -10.07
C VAL A 8 19.46 -19.89 -10.67
N PRO A 9 20.47 -19.45 -9.89
CA PRO A 9 21.80 -19.22 -10.46
C PRO A 9 22.48 -20.50 -10.94
N ALA A 10 22.26 -21.64 -10.28
CA ALA A 10 22.77 -22.93 -10.73
C ALA A 10 22.16 -23.35 -12.07
N GLY A 11 20.85 -23.16 -12.27
CA GLY A 11 20.17 -23.45 -13.53
C GLY A 11 20.66 -22.58 -14.70
N ILE A 12 20.95 -21.29 -14.44
CA ILE A 12 21.51 -20.38 -15.45
C ILE A 12 22.91 -20.83 -15.87
N LEU A 13 23.78 -21.16 -14.91
CA LEU A 13 25.13 -21.67 -15.19
C LEU A 13 25.10 -22.97 -16.00
N LEU A 14 24.18 -23.88 -15.67
CA LEU A 14 24.01 -25.16 -16.37
C LEU A 14 23.51 -24.93 -17.81
N LEU A 15 22.55 -24.02 -18.01
CA LEU A 15 22.07 -23.64 -19.35
C LEU A 15 23.17 -23.01 -20.22
N VAL A 16 23.96 -22.10 -19.66
CA VAL A 16 25.09 -21.48 -20.40
C VAL A 16 26.15 -22.53 -20.75
N GLY A 17 26.46 -23.44 -19.83
CA GLY A 17 27.40 -24.54 -20.08
C GLY A 17 26.92 -25.51 -21.17
N LEU A 18 25.65 -25.90 -21.16
CA LEU A 18 25.05 -26.73 -22.22
C LEU A 18 24.98 -26.00 -23.57
N ALA A 19 24.66 -24.71 -23.57
CA ALA A 19 24.60 -23.91 -24.79
C ALA A 19 26.00 -23.72 -25.41
N TRP A 20 27.03 -23.51 -24.59
CA TRP A 20 28.41 -23.43 -25.07
C TRP A 20 28.90 -24.76 -25.64
N ARG A 21 28.57 -25.88 -24.99
CA ARG A 21 28.90 -27.25 -25.44
C ARG A 21 28.26 -27.62 -26.79
N SER A 22 27.03 -27.18 -27.06
CA SER A 22 26.24 -27.60 -28.22
C SER A 22 26.36 -26.66 -29.42
N TYR A 23 26.34 -25.34 -29.19
CA TYR A 23 26.29 -24.32 -30.25
C TYR A 23 27.42 -23.29 -30.16
N GLY A 24 28.40 -23.50 -29.27
CA GLY A 24 29.53 -22.59 -29.11
C GLY A 24 29.08 -21.18 -28.76
N TRP A 25 29.59 -20.19 -29.51
CA TRP A 25 29.23 -18.78 -29.32
C TRP A 25 27.78 -18.45 -29.68
N GLN A 26 27.18 -19.16 -30.63
CA GLN A 26 25.78 -18.91 -31.04
C GLN A 26 24.80 -19.26 -29.90
N GLY A 27 25.07 -20.33 -29.15
CA GLY A 27 24.29 -20.72 -27.99
C GLY A 27 24.36 -19.72 -26.85
N VAL A 28 25.54 -19.12 -26.62
CA VAL A 28 25.72 -18.07 -25.60
C VAL A 28 24.91 -16.82 -25.94
N PHE A 29 24.89 -16.40 -27.21
CA PHE A 29 24.05 -15.28 -27.63
C PHE A 29 22.56 -15.60 -27.53
N ALA A 30 22.13 -16.83 -27.84
CA ALA A 30 20.73 -17.23 -27.70
C ALA A 30 20.27 -17.21 -26.23
N VAL A 31 21.05 -17.81 -25.31
CA VAL A 31 20.74 -17.80 -23.88
C VAL A 31 20.84 -16.38 -23.31
N GLY A 32 21.87 -15.61 -23.69
CA GLY A 32 22.05 -14.22 -23.27
C GLY A 32 20.90 -13.33 -23.72
N GLY A 33 20.45 -13.46 -24.98
CA GLY A 33 19.29 -12.75 -25.51
C GLY A 33 18.00 -13.14 -24.81
N GLY A 34 17.79 -14.43 -24.55
CA GLY A 34 16.66 -14.93 -23.75
C GLY A 34 16.66 -14.39 -22.32
N LEU A 35 17.83 -14.37 -21.66
CA LEU A 35 17.99 -13.80 -20.32
C LEU A 35 17.71 -12.30 -20.33
N MET A 36 18.22 -11.58 -21.33
CA MET A 36 18.02 -10.14 -21.48
C MET A 36 16.53 -9.83 -21.67
N MET A 37 15.86 -10.52 -22.59
CA MET A 37 14.43 -10.37 -22.81
C MET A 37 13.63 -10.69 -21.54
N TRP A 38 13.97 -11.79 -20.86
CA TRP A 38 13.35 -12.13 -19.58
C TRP A 38 13.55 -11.04 -18.52
N ALA A 39 14.76 -10.49 -18.41
CA ALA A 39 15.09 -9.42 -17.48
C ALA A 39 14.29 -8.14 -17.78
N LEU A 40 14.16 -7.75 -19.05
CA LEU A 40 13.33 -6.62 -19.47
C LEU A 40 11.85 -6.85 -19.12
N LEU A 41 11.32 -8.06 -19.34
CA LEU A 41 9.94 -8.41 -18.96
C LEU A 41 9.74 -8.41 -17.45
N HIS A 42 10.72 -8.87 -16.70
CA HIS A 42 10.69 -8.85 -15.25
C HIS A 42 10.71 -7.40 -14.72
N PHE A 43 11.59 -6.57 -15.27
CA PHE A 43 11.70 -5.16 -14.93
C PHE A 43 10.43 -4.37 -15.28
N THR A 44 9.89 -4.54 -16.50
CA THR A 44 8.64 -3.89 -16.91
C THR A 44 7.45 -4.33 -16.07
N ARG A 45 7.38 -5.61 -15.68
CA ARG A 45 6.38 -6.11 -14.72
C ARG A 45 6.48 -5.39 -13.37
N LEU A 46 7.69 -5.27 -12.82
CA LEU A 46 7.93 -4.55 -11.57
C LEU A 46 7.55 -3.07 -11.69
N MET A 47 7.95 -2.42 -12.79
CA MET A 47 7.65 -1.02 -13.06
C MET A 47 6.16 -0.77 -13.22
N ASN A 48 5.42 -1.67 -13.86
CA ASN A 48 3.96 -1.57 -13.98
C ASN A 48 3.25 -1.68 -12.63
N VAL A 49 3.74 -2.51 -11.71
CA VAL A 49 3.20 -2.59 -10.34
C VAL A 49 3.46 -1.29 -9.59
N MET A 50 4.65 -0.72 -9.72
CA MET A 50 5.01 0.55 -9.09
C MET A 50 4.24 1.73 -9.69
N ASN A 51 4.07 1.77 -11.02
CA ASN A 51 3.23 2.78 -11.70
C ASN A 51 1.77 2.73 -11.23
N LYS A 52 1.21 1.52 -11.02
CA LYS A 52 -0.13 1.38 -10.42
C LYS A 52 -0.22 1.85 -8.96
N ALA A 53 0.90 1.83 -8.23
CA ALA A 53 0.96 2.40 -6.88
C ALA A 53 1.12 3.93 -6.92
N ALA A 54 1.92 4.45 -7.85
CA ALA A 54 2.15 5.88 -8.06
C ALA A 54 0.91 6.64 -8.58
N GLN A 55 0.02 5.95 -9.29
CA GLN A 55 -1.28 6.50 -9.72
C GLN A 55 -2.32 6.62 -8.60
N ARG A 56 -2.00 6.17 -7.36
CA ARG A 56 -2.90 6.39 -6.23
C ARG A 56 -2.73 7.80 -5.68
N PRO A 57 -3.83 8.53 -5.43
CA PRO A 57 -3.77 9.87 -4.88
C PRO A 57 -2.99 9.86 -3.55
N ILE A 58 -2.11 10.84 -3.39
CA ILE A 58 -1.31 11.04 -2.17
C ILE A 58 -2.29 11.20 -1.00
N GLY A 59 -2.01 10.50 0.10
CA GLY A 59 -2.84 10.51 1.29
C GLY A 59 -4.13 9.71 1.17
N HIS A 60 -4.29 8.80 0.19
CA HIS A 60 -5.52 8.00 0.06
C HIS A 60 -5.35 6.52 0.41
N VAL A 61 -6.24 5.97 1.23
CA VAL A 61 -6.26 4.54 1.60
C VAL A 61 -7.60 3.91 1.24
N GLY A 62 -7.61 2.61 0.93
CA GLY A 62 -8.84 1.89 0.58
C GLY A 62 -9.89 1.83 1.70
N SER A 63 -9.45 1.85 2.97
CA SER A 63 -10.33 1.96 4.14
C SER A 63 -9.52 2.42 5.35
N ALA A 64 -9.95 3.53 5.97
CA ALA A 64 -9.32 4.09 7.16
C ALA A 64 -9.44 3.14 8.36
N VAL A 65 -10.59 2.45 8.48
CA VAL A 65 -10.84 1.47 9.55
C VAL A 65 -9.90 0.28 9.45
N MET A 66 -9.71 -0.27 8.25
CA MET A 66 -8.81 -1.40 8.07
C MET A 66 -7.34 -1.01 8.27
N LEU A 67 -6.96 0.22 7.92
CA LEU A 67 -5.64 0.75 8.26
C LEU A 67 -5.47 0.82 9.78
N ASN A 68 -6.41 1.46 10.49
CA ASN A 68 -6.40 1.56 11.94
C ASN A 68 -6.23 0.19 12.64
N ALA A 69 -6.93 -0.84 12.16
CA ALA A 69 -6.83 -2.20 12.72
C ALA A 69 -5.49 -2.90 12.46
N ARG A 70 -4.74 -2.47 11.43
CA ARG A 70 -3.43 -3.05 11.06
C ARG A 70 -2.25 -2.29 11.66
N LEU A 71 -2.46 -1.07 12.15
CA LEU A 71 -1.42 -0.27 12.77
C LEU A 71 -0.98 -0.87 14.10
N ARG A 72 0.33 -0.76 14.35
CA ARG A 72 0.99 -1.26 15.55
C ARG A 72 2.09 -0.28 15.93
N GLU A 73 2.29 -0.09 17.22
CA GLU A 73 3.36 0.77 17.71
C GLU A 73 4.74 0.30 17.21
N GLY A 74 5.61 1.25 16.87
CA GLY A 74 6.99 0.98 16.46
C GLY A 74 7.18 0.56 15.01
N VAL A 75 6.12 0.42 14.21
CA VAL A 75 6.23 0.20 12.75
C VAL A 75 6.80 1.46 12.09
N ASN A 76 7.64 1.26 11.07
CA ASN A 76 8.23 2.37 10.32
C ASN A 76 7.23 2.97 9.33
N LEU A 77 7.38 4.25 8.98
CA LEU A 77 6.63 4.94 7.92
C LEU A 77 6.56 4.12 6.62
N MET A 78 7.68 3.55 6.17
CA MET A 78 7.73 2.74 4.95
C MET A 78 6.85 1.49 5.02
N HIS A 79 6.69 0.91 6.22
CA HIS A 79 5.78 -0.21 6.42
C HIS A 79 4.31 0.22 6.24
N VAL A 80 3.95 1.39 6.76
CA VAL A 80 2.61 1.98 6.60
C VAL A 80 2.33 2.30 5.13
N VAL A 81 3.28 2.93 4.44
CA VAL A 81 3.19 3.22 3.00
C VAL A 81 3.04 1.93 2.18
N ALA A 82 3.76 0.86 2.53
CA ALA A 82 3.61 -0.44 1.86
C ALA A 82 2.21 -1.05 2.08
N MET A 83 1.62 -0.88 3.27
CA MET A 83 0.28 -1.37 3.59
C MET A 83 -0.83 -0.58 2.87
N THR A 84 -0.72 0.75 2.84
CA THR A 84 -1.71 1.63 2.19
C THR A 84 -1.53 1.66 0.67
N ARG A 85 -0.31 1.38 0.20
CA ARG A 85 0.13 1.58 -1.19
C ARG A 85 -0.06 3.03 -1.65
N SER A 86 0.00 3.97 -0.72
CA SER A 86 0.02 5.42 -0.98
C SER A 86 1.01 6.10 -0.03
N LEU A 87 1.62 7.17 -0.51
CA LEU A 87 2.30 8.13 0.37
C LEU A 87 1.25 8.76 1.30
N GLY A 88 1.62 9.04 2.55
CA GLY A 88 0.78 9.80 3.46
C GLY A 88 0.79 11.27 3.09
N GLN A 89 -0.31 11.99 3.36
CA GLN A 89 -0.33 13.45 3.23
C GLN A 89 0.40 14.05 4.43
N PRO A 90 1.55 14.74 4.24
CA PRO A 90 2.25 15.38 5.35
C PRO A 90 1.37 16.47 5.98
N GLN A 91 1.33 16.52 7.31
CA GLN A 91 0.64 17.55 8.10
C GLN A 91 1.60 18.40 8.93
N SER A 92 2.80 17.88 9.20
CA SER A 92 3.89 18.63 9.81
C SER A 92 4.84 19.21 8.75
N PRO A 93 5.57 20.29 9.05
CA PRO A 93 6.67 20.77 8.23
C PRO A 93 7.76 19.71 8.03
N GLU A 94 8.51 19.82 6.94
CA GLU A 94 9.61 18.91 6.63
C GLU A 94 10.73 19.05 7.66
N GLY A 95 11.15 17.94 8.27
CA GLY A 95 12.19 17.90 9.29
C GLY A 95 11.73 18.11 10.74
N GLU A 96 10.41 18.22 10.98
CA GLU A 96 9.85 18.36 12.32
C GLU A 96 9.54 17.00 12.96
N ASP A 97 9.90 16.82 14.24
CA ASP A 97 9.61 15.62 15.05
C ASP A 97 8.64 16.05 16.18
N PRO A 98 7.40 15.54 16.22
CA PRO A 98 6.86 14.40 15.47
C PRO A 98 6.50 14.70 14.01
N GLU A 99 6.81 13.75 13.13
CA GLU A 99 6.37 13.74 11.74
C GLU A 99 4.92 13.25 11.67
N ILE A 100 4.01 14.06 11.13
CA ILE A 100 2.57 13.73 11.08
C ILE A 100 2.15 13.45 9.64
N PHE A 101 1.56 12.27 9.42
CA PHE A 101 1.03 11.86 8.12
C PHE A 101 -0.42 11.42 8.19
N ARG A 102 -1.23 11.85 7.21
CA ARG A 102 -2.65 11.52 7.11
C ARG A 102 -2.97 10.64 5.91
N TRP A 103 -3.84 9.65 6.12
CA TRP A 103 -4.48 8.88 5.07
C TRP A 103 -6.00 8.97 5.19
N THR A 104 -6.66 9.47 4.14
CA THR A 104 -8.12 9.60 4.03
C THR A 104 -8.67 8.50 3.13
N ASP A 105 -9.82 7.93 3.45
CA ASP A 105 -10.52 6.97 2.60
C ASP A 105 -11.66 7.61 1.79
N GLY A 106 -12.32 6.81 0.95
CA GLY A 106 -13.42 7.28 0.10
C GLY A 106 -14.67 7.74 0.86
N THR A 107 -14.79 7.44 2.15
CA THR A 107 -15.89 7.87 3.03
C THR A 107 -15.58 9.15 3.80
N GLN A 108 -14.46 9.82 3.46
CA GLN A 108 -13.89 10.95 4.19
C GLN A 108 -13.41 10.62 5.62
N SER A 109 -13.43 9.35 6.02
CA SER A 109 -12.77 8.90 7.25
C SER A 109 -11.26 8.98 7.04
N HIS A 110 -10.51 9.42 8.04
CA HIS A 110 -9.07 9.54 7.92
C HIS A 110 -8.34 9.03 9.16
N VAL A 111 -7.15 8.48 8.93
CA VAL A 111 -6.21 8.11 9.99
C VAL A 111 -5.04 9.08 9.96
N THR A 112 -4.78 9.71 11.09
CA THR A 112 -3.61 10.56 11.31
C THR A 112 -2.60 9.76 12.13
N CYS A 113 -1.39 9.63 11.63
CA CYS A 113 -0.30 8.89 12.27
C CYS A 113 0.82 9.86 12.65
N GLU A 114 1.27 9.77 13.90
CA GLU A 114 2.42 10.49 14.42
C GLU A 114 3.62 9.55 14.46
N PHE A 115 4.70 9.96 13.81
CA PHE A 115 5.97 9.24 13.80
C PHE A 115 7.00 10.03 14.59
N ARG A 116 7.67 9.37 15.52
CA ARG A 116 8.86 9.91 16.18
C ARG A 116 10.08 9.12 15.75
N ARG A 117 11.12 9.82 15.31
CA ARG A 117 12.34 9.19 14.77
C ARG A 117 12.04 8.13 13.71
N GLY A 118 11.06 8.40 12.83
CA GLY A 118 10.62 7.49 11.76
C GLY A 118 9.83 6.25 12.19
N ARG A 119 9.38 6.16 13.45
CA ARG A 119 8.54 5.05 13.95
C ARG A 119 7.19 5.55 14.47
N LEU A 120 6.15 4.77 14.21
CA LEU A 120 4.79 5.09 14.62
C LEU A 120 4.70 5.11 16.15
N ALA A 121 4.45 6.29 16.70
CA ALA A 121 4.28 6.53 18.12
C ALA A 121 2.79 6.55 18.51
N ARG A 122 1.95 7.17 17.68
CA ARG A 122 0.51 7.29 17.91
C ARG A 122 -0.23 7.33 16.58
N TRP A 123 -1.48 6.90 16.59
CA TRP A 123 -2.39 7.14 15.49
C TRP A 123 -3.80 7.39 16.00
N GLU A 124 -4.58 8.14 15.22
CA GLU A 124 -5.97 8.46 15.51
C GLU A 124 -6.83 8.24 14.27
N LEU A 125 -7.97 7.58 14.45
CA LEU A 125 -8.99 7.42 13.42
C LEU A 125 -10.10 8.44 13.65
N VAL A 126 -10.24 9.39 12.73
CA VAL A 126 -11.33 10.36 12.72
C VAL A 126 -12.32 9.94 11.64
N ARG A 127 -13.59 9.77 12.05
CA ARG A 127 -14.70 9.61 11.10
C ARG A 127 -15.45 10.95 11.02
N PRO A 128 -15.81 11.41 9.82
CA PRO A 128 -16.69 12.56 9.71
C PRO A 128 -17.99 12.25 10.46
N ALA A 129 -18.46 13.21 11.25
CA ALA A 129 -19.80 13.12 11.82
C ALA A 129 -20.77 13.04 10.65
N ALA A 130 -21.61 12.00 10.62
CA ALA A 130 -22.80 12.08 9.82
C ALA A 130 -23.62 13.25 10.38
N ASP A 131 -23.88 14.27 9.58
CA ASP A 131 -24.99 15.18 9.83
C ASP A 131 -26.28 14.35 9.83
N ASP A 132 -26.61 13.75 10.98
CA ASP A 132 -27.95 13.31 11.37
C ASP A 132 -27.97 12.75 12.79
N ALA A 133 -28.07 13.67 13.74
CA ALA A 133 -29.02 13.54 14.82
C ALA A 133 -29.54 14.95 15.15
N ALA A 134 -30.33 15.50 14.22
CA ALA A 134 -31.32 16.49 14.62
C ALA A 134 -32.11 15.89 15.81
N PRO A 135 -32.32 16.63 16.92
CA PRO A 135 -33.13 16.15 18.01
C PRO A 135 -34.51 15.81 17.44
N GLN A 136 -34.89 14.55 17.55
CA GLN A 136 -36.26 14.12 17.29
C GLN A 136 -37.13 14.81 18.32
N THR A 137 -37.62 16.01 17.98
CA THR A 137 -38.74 16.65 18.65
C THR A 137 -39.85 15.61 18.65
N PRO A 138 -40.38 15.19 19.82
CA PRO A 138 -41.52 14.29 19.85
C PRO A 138 -42.66 14.98 19.12
N GLN A 139 -42.93 14.56 17.88
CA GLN A 139 -44.13 14.98 17.16
C GLN A 139 -45.32 14.40 17.91
N GLN A 140 -45.86 15.23 18.78
CA GLN A 140 -47.27 15.38 19.12
C GLN A 140 -48.15 14.45 18.27
N GLN A 141 -48.52 13.29 18.80
CA GLN A 141 -49.66 12.52 18.32
C GLN A 141 -50.91 13.36 18.56
N ALA A 142 -51.24 14.23 17.60
CA ALA A 142 -52.56 14.80 17.45
C ALA A 142 -53.48 13.66 16.98
N GLN A 143 -54.03 12.92 17.95
CA GLN A 143 -55.13 12.00 17.74
C GLN A 143 -56.36 12.84 17.37
N PRO A 144 -56.98 12.68 16.19
CA PRO A 144 -58.25 13.33 15.91
C PRO A 144 -59.34 12.62 16.72
N ALA A 145 -60.23 13.41 17.29
CA ALA A 145 -61.44 12.94 17.96
C ALA A 145 -62.40 12.26 16.97
N ALA A 146 -62.93 11.09 17.34
CA ALA A 146 -64.24 10.55 16.95
C ALA A 146 -64.50 9.32 17.85
N GLU A 147 -65.41 9.39 18.83
CA GLU A 147 -66.87 9.16 18.71
C GLU A 147 -67.22 7.70 19.05
N THR A 148 -67.75 7.45 20.25
CA THR A 148 -69.02 6.75 20.61
C THR A 148 -69.05 6.46 22.10
#